data_AF-A0AAV7JE56-F1
#
_entry.id   AF-A0AAV7JE56-F1
#
_cell.length_a   1.000
_cell.length_b   1.000
_cell.length_c   1.000
_cell.angle_alpha   90.00
_cell.angle_beta   90.00
_cell.angle_gamma   90.00
#
_symmetry.space_group_name_H-M   'P 1'
#
loop_
_entity.id
_entity.type
_entity.pdbx_description
1 polymer ?
#
loop_
_entity_poly.entity_id
_entity_poly.type
_entity_poly.pdbx_seq_one_letter_code
_entity_poly.pdbx_strand_id
1 'polypeptide(L)'
;MCECESSETRGCINPSSPDGEVCSGKGACSCGRCDCFPSPTGVQLFSGDFCECDNNRCPFYLGEPCGGAERGTCLCDGTCDCKDDYEHGDFSVVSRCECPREDSVPARMACTADYNDTNALVCSGNGQCHCGACICDRGPGQSLESPLYEGPFCEVCTGCQSACSNLKACVECLLLRNGQCGICMDIACGSDDDCRATYEPPTLSTTPLFNTTFPLLRANAANRLCSFIVSECTWDVLILSNLTGMEPGILLVPNLRLCPEVVQWWYYLIGAIGITVLIGVALLILIRMFAKYLEHRQFKKFDKEARMTTFQMGVSPIFVSPDQEIHNPAYQRKPAQKTDQQEVKNPIYQKRLVHL
;
A
#
# COMPACT_ATOMS: atom_id res chain seq x y z
N MET A 1 -11.99 61.39 -31.63
CA MET A 1 -11.52 61.77 -30.28
C MET A 1 -12.18 63.08 -29.93
N CYS A 2 -12.55 63.25 -28.66
CA CYS A 2 -13.01 64.53 -28.14
C CYS A 2 -11.86 65.09 -27.31
N GLU A 3 -11.41 66.30 -27.60
CA GLU A 3 -10.40 67.01 -26.81
C GLU A 3 -11.15 67.95 -25.86
N CYS A 4 -10.78 67.93 -24.58
CA CYS A 4 -11.46 68.68 -23.53
C CYS A 4 -10.93 70.11 -23.43
N GLU A 5 -11.78 71.09 -23.14
CA GLU A 5 -11.37 72.50 -23.16
C GLU A 5 -10.44 72.85 -21.99
N SER A 6 -9.38 73.60 -22.30
CA SER A 6 -8.28 73.95 -21.37
C SER A 6 -8.66 74.74 -20.09
N SER A 7 -9.94 74.99 -19.84
CA SER A 7 -10.45 75.65 -18.63
C SER A 7 -10.83 74.68 -17.48
N GLU A 8 -10.89 73.37 -17.76
CA GLU A 8 -11.42 72.35 -16.84
C GLU A 8 -10.48 71.97 -15.68
N THR A 9 -9.25 72.50 -15.62
CA THR A 9 -8.29 72.20 -14.53
C THR A 9 -8.80 72.58 -13.13
N ARG A 10 -9.80 73.48 -13.04
CA ARG A 10 -10.52 73.75 -11.79
C ARG A 10 -11.30 72.57 -11.23
N GLY A 11 -11.70 71.60 -12.06
CA GLY A 11 -12.33 70.35 -11.61
C GLY A 11 -11.37 69.42 -10.86
N CYS A 12 -10.06 69.64 -11.00
CA CYS A 12 -9.00 68.79 -10.47
C CYS A 12 -8.32 69.36 -9.20
N ILE A 13 -8.89 70.39 -8.56
CA ILE A 13 -8.37 70.97 -7.31
C ILE A 13 -9.44 70.77 -6.22
N ASN A 14 -9.05 70.19 -5.08
CA ASN A 14 -9.99 69.87 -4.00
C ASN A 14 -10.61 71.18 -3.44
N PRO A 15 -11.95 71.35 -3.46
CA PRO A 15 -12.60 72.60 -3.04
C PRO A 15 -12.43 72.92 -1.55
N SER A 16 -12.03 71.94 -0.74
CA SER A 16 -11.67 72.13 0.68
C SER A 16 -10.27 72.73 0.88
N SER A 17 -9.45 72.72 -0.17
CA SER A 17 -8.09 73.26 -0.21
C SER A 17 -7.85 73.98 -1.55
N PRO A 18 -8.48 75.16 -1.77
CA PRO A 18 -8.50 75.83 -3.07
C PRO A 18 -7.12 76.34 -3.55
N ASP A 19 -6.16 76.52 -2.63
CA ASP A 19 -4.75 76.82 -2.93
C ASP A 19 -3.88 75.55 -3.07
N GLY A 20 -4.50 74.36 -3.11
CA GLY A 20 -3.84 73.07 -3.19
C GLY A 20 -3.35 72.71 -4.60
N GLU A 21 -2.44 71.75 -4.67
CA GLU A 21 -1.94 71.24 -5.96
C GLU A 21 -3.01 70.47 -6.73
N VAL A 22 -2.98 70.60 -8.06
CA VAL A 22 -3.83 69.83 -8.98
C VAL A 22 -3.62 68.34 -8.71
N CYS A 23 -4.71 67.60 -8.49
CA CYS A 23 -4.70 66.19 -8.12
C CYS A 23 -3.76 65.86 -6.94
N SER A 24 -3.65 66.78 -5.97
CA SER A 24 -2.80 66.67 -4.78
C SER A 24 -1.32 66.38 -5.08
N GLY A 25 -0.83 66.76 -6.26
CA GLY A 25 0.52 66.41 -6.75
C GLY A 25 0.72 64.92 -7.09
N LYS A 26 -0.34 64.12 -7.02
CA LYS A 26 -0.36 62.64 -7.05
C LYS A 26 -1.09 62.05 -8.26
N GLY A 27 -1.52 62.87 -9.22
CA GLY A 27 -2.19 62.41 -10.44
C GLY A 27 -2.11 63.41 -11.59
N ALA A 28 -2.55 62.98 -12.77
CA ALA A 28 -2.75 63.85 -13.92
C ALA A 28 -4.20 64.34 -13.97
N CYS A 29 -4.43 65.60 -14.36
CA CYS A 29 -5.78 66.13 -14.59
C CYS A 29 -6.19 65.89 -16.05
N SER A 30 -7.33 65.23 -16.26
CA SER A 30 -7.89 64.87 -17.55
C SER A 30 -9.39 65.19 -17.55
N CYS A 31 -9.83 66.11 -18.41
CA CYS A 31 -11.22 66.52 -18.56
C CYS A 31 -11.95 66.85 -17.23
N GLY A 32 -11.26 67.55 -16.31
CA GLY A 32 -11.80 67.92 -14.99
C GLY A 32 -11.88 66.78 -13.97
N ARG A 33 -11.30 65.60 -14.24
CA ARG A 33 -11.10 64.48 -13.29
C ARG A 33 -9.61 64.22 -13.08
N CYS A 34 -9.25 63.68 -11.92
CA CYS A 34 -7.89 63.22 -11.64
C CYS A 34 -7.67 61.73 -11.93
N ASP A 35 -6.63 61.43 -12.70
CA ASP A 35 -6.10 60.09 -12.94
C ASP A 35 -4.86 59.88 -12.04
N CYS A 36 -5.04 59.16 -10.92
CA CYS A 36 -4.05 59.05 -9.86
C CYS A 36 -2.87 58.12 -10.21
N PHE A 37 -1.64 58.54 -9.93
CA PHE A 37 -0.43 57.80 -10.32
C PHE A 37 -0.27 56.49 -9.55
N PRO A 38 0.05 55.37 -10.23
CA PRO A 38 0.39 54.11 -9.56
C PRO A 38 1.85 54.08 -9.07
N SER A 39 2.15 53.06 -8.27
CA SER A 39 3.51 52.62 -7.93
C SER A 39 4.37 52.38 -9.18
N PRO A 40 5.71 52.47 -9.10
CA PRO A 40 6.63 51.88 -10.08
C PRO A 40 6.39 50.38 -10.36
N THR A 41 5.68 49.67 -9.47
CA THR A 41 5.25 48.27 -9.65
C THR A 41 3.84 48.11 -10.23
N GLY A 42 3.15 49.20 -10.58
CA GLY A 42 1.77 49.20 -11.13
C GLY A 42 0.64 49.22 -10.09
N VAL A 43 0.93 48.92 -8.82
CA VAL A 43 -0.07 48.92 -7.72
C VAL A 43 -0.62 50.34 -7.48
N GLN A 44 -1.95 50.48 -7.32
CA GLN A 44 -2.59 51.78 -7.13
C GLN A 44 -2.38 52.33 -5.71
N LEU A 45 -1.47 53.29 -5.54
CA LEU A 45 -1.10 53.83 -4.22
C LEU A 45 -1.85 55.10 -3.80
N PHE A 46 -2.51 55.80 -4.72
CA PHE A 46 -3.28 57.02 -4.43
C PHE A 46 -4.70 56.91 -4.96
N SER A 47 -5.66 57.49 -4.21
CA SER A 47 -7.10 57.38 -4.45
C SER A 47 -7.84 58.63 -3.96
N GLY A 48 -9.15 58.71 -4.21
CA GLY A 48 -9.98 59.91 -4.02
C GLY A 48 -10.11 60.73 -5.31
N ASP A 49 -11.16 61.55 -5.41
CA ASP A 49 -11.47 62.37 -6.60
C ASP A 49 -10.35 63.36 -6.96
N PHE A 50 -9.49 63.69 -5.99
CA PHE A 50 -8.35 64.59 -6.13
C PHE A 50 -7.02 63.91 -5.78
N CYS A 51 -6.97 62.57 -5.79
CA CYS A 51 -5.82 61.75 -5.39
C CYS A 51 -5.26 62.05 -3.99
N GLU A 52 -6.08 62.61 -3.10
CA GLU A 52 -5.67 63.07 -1.78
C GLU A 52 -5.26 61.90 -0.86
N CYS A 53 -5.90 60.74 -1.02
CA CYS A 53 -5.75 59.58 -0.15
C CYS A 53 -4.48 58.78 -0.46
N ASP A 54 -3.97 58.04 0.53
CA ASP A 54 -2.69 57.35 0.49
C ASP A 54 -2.87 55.89 0.91
N ASN A 55 -2.99 55.01 -0.08
CA ASN A 55 -3.35 53.62 0.10
C ASN A 55 -2.25 52.80 0.81
N ASN A 56 -1.03 53.33 0.92
CA ASN A 56 0.06 52.72 1.70
C ASN A 56 -0.27 52.61 3.21
N ARG A 57 -1.29 53.32 3.68
CA ARG A 57 -1.78 53.27 5.06
C ARG A 57 -2.66 52.05 5.33
N CYS A 58 -3.31 51.50 4.30
CA CYS A 58 -4.10 50.30 4.41
C CYS A 58 -3.22 49.04 4.53
N PRO A 59 -3.69 47.99 5.22
CA PRO A 59 -2.98 46.72 5.26
C PRO A 59 -2.93 46.08 3.88
N PHE A 60 -1.76 45.54 3.53
CA PHE A 60 -1.56 44.80 2.29
C PHE A 60 -1.93 43.33 2.45
N TYR A 61 -2.49 42.74 1.40
CA TYR A 61 -2.71 41.31 1.21
C TYR A 61 -2.40 40.94 -0.25
N LEU A 62 -1.79 39.79 -0.50
CA LEU A 62 -1.28 39.36 -1.83
C LEU A 62 -0.36 40.37 -2.58
N GLY A 63 0.14 41.40 -1.90
CA GLY A 63 0.98 42.46 -2.48
C GLY A 63 0.25 43.77 -2.79
N GLU A 64 -1.06 43.83 -2.60
CA GLU A 64 -1.90 45.01 -2.86
C GLU A 64 -2.62 45.51 -1.58
N PRO A 65 -2.92 46.81 -1.46
CA PRO A 65 -3.71 47.33 -0.35
C PRO A 65 -5.12 46.70 -0.38
N CYS A 66 -5.62 46.24 0.78
CA CYS A 66 -6.91 45.57 0.93
C CYS A 66 -7.11 44.33 0.03
N GLY A 67 -6.02 43.68 -0.40
CA GLY A 67 -6.08 42.54 -1.32
C GLY A 67 -6.33 42.90 -2.77
N GLY A 68 -6.23 44.19 -3.13
CA GLY A 68 -6.48 44.68 -4.48
C GLY A 68 -7.96 44.94 -4.74
N ALA A 69 -8.25 45.59 -5.88
CA ALA A 69 -9.58 46.10 -6.21
C ALA A 69 -10.67 45.02 -6.34
N GLU A 70 -10.30 43.73 -6.45
CA GLU A 70 -11.25 42.61 -6.44
C GLU A 70 -11.63 42.10 -5.05
N ARG A 71 -10.98 42.58 -3.99
CA ARG A 71 -11.26 42.18 -2.60
C ARG A 71 -11.76 43.33 -1.74
N GLY A 72 -11.24 44.53 -1.91
CA GLY A 72 -11.71 45.70 -1.18
C GLY A 72 -11.15 47.02 -1.70
N THR A 73 -11.70 48.11 -1.15
CA THR A 73 -11.27 49.48 -1.39
C THR A 73 -10.56 50.00 -0.14
N CYS A 74 -9.39 50.62 -0.33
CA CYS A 74 -8.72 51.33 0.77
C CYS A 74 -9.44 52.66 1.04
N LEU A 75 -9.87 52.86 2.28
CA LEU A 75 -10.42 54.12 2.75
C LEU A 75 -9.31 55.06 3.23
N CYS A 76 -9.58 56.36 3.14
CA CYS A 76 -8.57 57.41 3.37
C CYS A 76 -8.07 57.53 4.82
N ASP A 77 -8.73 56.86 5.77
CA ASP A 77 -8.31 56.72 7.15
C ASP A 77 -7.31 55.56 7.39
N GLY A 78 -7.11 54.69 6.39
CA GLY A 78 -6.28 53.48 6.47
C GLY A 78 -7.05 52.19 6.73
N THR A 79 -8.38 52.21 6.73
CA THR A 79 -9.21 51.00 6.85
C THR A 79 -9.57 50.41 5.48
N CYS A 80 -9.94 49.13 5.45
CA CYS A 80 -10.35 48.43 4.23
C CYS A 80 -11.86 48.18 4.22
N ASP A 81 -12.53 48.71 3.20
CA ASP A 81 -13.93 48.41 2.88
C ASP A 81 -13.97 47.19 1.95
N CYS A 82 -14.47 46.06 2.44
CA CYS A 82 -14.42 44.79 1.70
C CYS A 82 -15.65 44.60 0.82
N LYS A 83 -15.44 44.10 -0.41
CA LYS A 83 -16.51 43.65 -1.31
C LYS A 83 -17.34 42.55 -0.64
N ASP A 84 -18.60 42.39 -1.04
CA ASP A 84 -19.57 41.49 -0.40
C ASP A 84 -19.10 40.01 -0.29
N ASP A 85 -18.31 39.53 -1.24
CA ASP A 85 -17.71 38.18 -1.23
C ASP A 85 -16.57 38.01 -0.19
N TYR A 86 -16.10 39.08 0.46
CA TYR A 86 -14.91 39.08 1.32
C TYR A 86 -15.12 39.76 2.68
N GLU A 87 -14.27 39.40 3.65
CA GLU A 87 -14.27 39.89 5.03
C GLU A 87 -12.85 39.87 5.65
N HIS A 88 -12.76 40.24 6.94
CA HIS A 88 -11.51 40.18 7.70
C HIS A 88 -11.11 38.73 7.99
N GLY A 89 -9.81 38.43 8.08
CA GLY A 89 -9.36 37.13 8.58
C GLY A 89 -9.77 36.92 10.04
N ASP A 90 -9.98 35.66 10.43
CA ASP A 90 -10.08 35.30 11.84
C ASP A 90 -8.79 35.71 12.59
N PHE A 91 -8.91 36.09 13.86
CA PHE A 91 -7.88 36.72 14.70
C PHE A 91 -7.29 38.08 14.24
N SER A 92 -7.58 38.62 13.05
CA SER A 92 -7.01 39.92 12.64
C SER A 92 -7.80 41.11 13.18
N VAL A 93 -7.16 41.92 14.04
CA VAL A 93 -7.70 43.21 14.52
C VAL A 93 -7.80 44.26 13.39
N VAL A 94 -7.16 44.03 12.24
CA VAL A 94 -7.18 44.93 11.09
C VAL A 94 -7.65 44.16 9.85
N SER A 95 -8.81 44.53 9.31
CA SER A 95 -9.35 43.90 8.10
C SER A 95 -8.43 44.10 6.89
N ARG A 96 -8.13 43.02 6.17
CA ARG A 96 -7.31 43.04 4.93
C ARG A 96 -8.09 42.58 3.68
N CYS A 97 -9.38 42.25 3.83
CA CYS A 97 -10.21 41.56 2.83
C CYS A 97 -9.56 40.26 2.31
N GLU A 98 -8.81 39.58 3.19
CA GLU A 98 -8.08 38.35 2.91
C GLU A 98 -8.99 37.11 2.86
N CYS A 99 -10.09 37.15 3.61
CA CYS A 99 -10.98 36.03 3.85
C CYS A 99 -12.18 36.09 2.89
N PRO A 100 -12.41 35.10 2.01
CA PRO A 100 -13.67 34.98 1.30
C PRO A 100 -14.76 34.40 2.22
N ARG A 101 -15.96 34.98 2.20
CA ARG A 101 -17.08 34.57 3.07
C ARG A 101 -17.61 33.19 2.67
N GLU A 102 -18.10 32.40 3.61
CA GLU A 102 -18.38 30.95 3.41
C GLU A 102 -19.33 30.65 2.22
N ASP A 103 -20.39 31.45 2.04
CA ASP A 103 -21.35 31.32 0.92
C ASP A 103 -20.88 31.93 -0.43
N SER A 104 -19.75 32.65 -0.43
CA SER A 104 -19.27 33.42 -1.59
C SER A 104 -18.80 32.54 -2.75
N VAL A 105 -18.82 33.09 -3.98
CA VAL A 105 -18.27 32.39 -5.16
C VAL A 105 -16.77 32.07 -4.99
N PRO A 106 -15.92 33.00 -4.49
CA PRO A 106 -14.53 32.71 -4.18
C PRO A 106 -14.33 31.59 -3.13
N ALA A 107 -15.12 31.54 -2.05
CA ALA A 107 -15.00 30.48 -1.04
C ALA A 107 -15.45 29.13 -1.59
N ARG A 108 -16.62 29.07 -2.23
CA ARG A 108 -17.10 27.84 -2.89
C ARG A 108 -16.11 27.31 -3.91
N MET A 109 -15.49 28.17 -4.73
CA MET A 109 -14.51 27.75 -5.73
C MET A 109 -13.15 27.35 -5.15
N ALA A 110 -12.79 27.84 -3.96
CA ALA A 110 -11.59 27.41 -3.24
C ALA A 110 -11.79 26.10 -2.43
N CYS A 111 -13.02 25.82 -1.98
CA CYS A 111 -13.36 24.67 -1.12
C CYS A 111 -14.08 23.51 -1.85
N THR A 112 -14.23 23.55 -3.18
CA THR A 112 -14.90 22.49 -3.95
C THR A 112 -13.96 21.93 -5.03
N ALA A 113 -13.75 20.61 -5.04
CA ALA A 113 -12.77 19.96 -5.91
C ALA A 113 -13.05 20.12 -7.43
N ASP A 114 -14.32 20.17 -7.83
CA ASP A 114 -14.75 20.70 -9.13
C ASP A 114 -15.95 21.62 -8.92
N TYR A 115 -15.71 22.93 -8.99
CA TYR A 115 -16.75 23.95 -8.82
C TYR A 115 -17.82 23.92 -9.93
N ASN A 116 -17.56 23.28 -11.08
CA ASN A 116 -18.50 23.22 -12.21
C ASN A 116 -19.47 22.04 -12.11
N ASP A 117 -19.17 21.01 -11.31
CA ASP A 117 -20.11 19.92 -11.04
C ASP A 117 -21.11 20.35 -9.95
N THR A 118 -22.38 20.45 -10.33
CA THR A 118 -23.48 20.77 -9.41
C THR A 118 -23.68 19.72 -8.31
N ASN A 119 -23.08 18.53 -8.45
CA ASN A 119 -23.11 17.46 -7.45
C ASN A 119 -21.89 17.49 -6.51
N ALA A 120 -20.87 18.30 -6.79
CA ALA A 120 -19.69 18.41 -5.94
C ALA A 120 -20.03 19.12 -4.63
N LEU A 121 -19.73 18.45 -3.52
CA LEU A 121 -19.95 18.98 -2.18
C LEU A 121 -18.75 19.82 -1.74
N VAL A 122 -19.04 20.95 -1.10
CA VAL A 122 -18.04 21.77 -0.40
C VAL A 122 -17.34 20.88 0.63
N CYS A 123 -16.00 20.88 0.62
CA CYS A 123 -15.16 20.03 1.49
C CYS A 123 -15.58 18.54 1.47
N SER A 124 -15.99 18.04 0.30
CA SER A 124 -16.50 16.67 0.07
C SER A 124 -17.68 16.26 0.98
N GLY A 125 -18.33 17.21 1.65
CA GLY A 125 -19.33 16.94 2.69
C GLY A 125 -18.76 16.46 4.03
N ASN A 126 -17.44 16.53 4.23
CA ASN A 126 -16.72 16.03 5.41
C ASN A 126 -15.94 17.14 6.16
N GLY A 127 -16.44 18.38 6.10
CA GLY A 127 -15.81 19.53 6.74
C GLY A 127 -16.53 20.85 6.42
N GLN A 128 -16.03 21.94 7.00
CA GLN A 128 -16.57 23.30 6.82
C GLN A 128 -15.58 24.15 6.01
N CYS A 129 -16.08 24.94 5.06
CA CYS A 129 -15.25 25.88 4.31
C CYS A 129 -15.11 27.18 5.08
N HIS A 130 -13.93 27.43 5.64
CA HIS A 130 -13.64 28.65 6.36
C HIS A 130 -12.50 29.41 5.66
N CYS A 131 -12.70 30.70 5.36
CA CYS A 131 -11.68 31.53 4.72
C CYS A 131 -11.16 30.98 3.37
N GLY A 132 -11.96 30.17 2.66
CA GLY A 132 -11.55 29.51 1.41
C GLY A 132 -10.63 28.29 1.61
N ALA A 133 -10.55 27.74 2.83
CA ALA A 133 -9.88 26.48 3.14
C ALA A 133 -10.82 25.52 3.88
N CYS A 134 -10.68 24.22 3.65
CA CYS A 134 -11.51 23.22 4.32
C CYS A 134 -10.96 22.86 5.70
N ILE A 135 -11.77 23.09 6.75
CA ILE A 135 -11.57 22.56 8.09
C ILE A 135 -12.28 21.21 8.15
N CYS A 136 -11.50 20.13 8.13
CA CYS A 136 -12.03 18.77 8.05
C CYS A 136 -12.59 18.25 9.37
N ASP A 137 -13.74 17.59 9.30
CA ASP A 137 -14.39 16.95 10.44
C ASP A 137 -13.72 15.64 10.84
N ARG A 138 -14.16 15.07 11.97
CA ARG A 138 -13.87 13.67 12.30
C ARG A 138 -14.80 12.72 11.54
N GLY A 139 -14.27 11.54 11.28
CA GLY A 139 -14.94 10.39 10.67
C GLY A 139 -16.21 9.94 11.38
N PRO A 140 -16.93 8.96 10.80
CA PRO A 140 -18.23 8.52 11.27
C PRO A 140 -18.21 8.15 12.77
N GLY A 141 -19.32 8.48 13.43
CA GLY A 141 -19.45 8.43 14.89
C GLY A 141 -18.98 9.70 15.62
N GLN A 142 -18.19 10.58 14.99
CA GLN A 142 -17.69 11.85 15.55
C GLN A 142 -17.03 11.75 16.94
N SER A 143 -16.54 10.56 17.31
CA SER A 143 -15.90 10.33 18.61
C SER A 143 -14.48 10.91 18.64
N LEU A 144 -13.87 11.01 19.82
CA LEU A 144 -12.45 11.39 19.94
C LEU A 144 -11.50 10.33 19.35
N GLU A 145 -11.99 9.11 19.13
CA GLU A 145 -11.28 7.98 18.52
C GLU A 145 -11.54 7.86 17.02
N SER A 146 -12.51 8.63 16.47
CA SER A 146 -12.79 8.65 15.04
C SER A 146 -11.62 9.32 14.28
N PRO A 147 -11.15 8.74 13.17
CA PRO A 147 -10.07 9.31 12.35
C PRO A 147 -10.46 10.69 11.81
N LEU A 148 -9.51 11.58 11.57
CA LEU A 148 -9.79 12.84 10.87
C LEU A 148 -9.96 12.57 9.37
N TYR A 149 -10.76 13.39 8.68
CA TYR A 149 -10.65 13.49 7.22
C TYR A 149 -9.40 14.30 6.84
N GLU A 150 -8.78 13.94 5.73
CA GLU A 150 -7.51 14.45 5.22
C GLU A 150 -7.66 14.89 3.74
N GLY A 151 -6.74 15.74 3.28
CA GLY A 151 -6.75 16.33 1.93
C GLY A 151 -7.32 17.76 1.89
N PRO A 152 -7.00 18.53 0.83
CA PRO A 152 -7.44 19.94 0.70
C PRO A 152 -8.96 20.11 0.63
N PHE A 153 -9.70 19.04 0.30
CA PHE A 153 -11.16 19.04 0.23
C PHE A 153 -11.78 17.98 1.16
N CYS A 154 -11.05 17.52 2.19
CA CYS A 154 -11.49 16.48 3.12
C CYS A 154 -11.98 15.19 2.42
N GLU A 155 -11.36 14.86 1.29
CA GLU A 155 -11.76 13.77 0.39
C GLU A 155 -11.22 12.40 0.83
N VAL A 156 -10.16 12.38 1.66
CA VAL A 156 -9.54 11.15 2.17
C VAL A 156 -10.00 10.89 3.60
N CYS A 157 -10.32 9.64 3.93
CA CYS A 157 -10.31 9.18 5.32
C CYS A 157 -9.55 7.85 5.39
N THR A 158 -8.38 7.90 6.03
CA THR A 158 -7.41 6.79 6.09
C THR A 158 -7.84 5.69 7.06
N GLY A 159 -8.39 6.07 8.22
CA GLY A 159 -8.82 5.14 9.27
C GLY A 159 -10.30 4.74 9.23
N CYS A 160 -11.12 5.30 8.33
CA CYS A 160 -12.55 5.01 8.31
C CYS A 160 -12.80 3.55 7.91
N GLN A 161 -13.72 2.86 8.61
CA GLN A 161 -14.36 1.67 8.03
C GLN A 161 -15.08 2.10 6.75
N SER A 162 -14.46 1.75 5.62
CA SER A 162 -14.99 2.08 4.30
C SER A 162 -16.31 1.35 4.04
N ALA A 163 -17.11 1.86 3.10
CA ALA A 163 -18.29 1.14 2.60
C ALA A 163 -17.93 -0.32 2.22
N CYS A 164 -16.73 -0.55 1.69
CA CYS A 164 -16.18 -1.87 1.41
C CYS A 164 -16.13 -2.79 2.65
N SER A 165 -15.64 -2.32 3.82
CA SER A 165 -15.48 -3.20 4.99
C SER A 165 -16.81 -3.71 5.53
N ASN A 166 -17.85 -2.88 5.46
CA ASN A 166 -19.18 -3.24 5.94
C ASN A 166 -19.88 -4.16 4.92
N LEU A 167 -19.62 -3.94 3.62
CA LEU A 167 -20.13 -4.78 2.54
C LEU A 167 -19.44 -6.15 2.42
N LYS A 168 -18.28 -6.34 3.06
CA LYS A 168 -17.48 -7.58 2.98
C LYS A 168 -18.34 -8.83 3.22
N ALA A 169 -19.15 -8.83 4.28
CA ALA A 169 -20.00 -9.98 4.63
C ALA A 169 -21.07 -10.27 3.56
N CYS A 170 -21.67 -9.24 2.94
CA CYS A 170 -22.58 -9.42 1.82
C CYS A 170 -21.85 -9.98 0.58
N VAL A 171 -20.69 -9.42 0.24
CA VAL A 171 -19.92 -9.86 -0.94
C VAL A 171 -19.47 -11.32 -0.78
N GLU A 172 -18.98 -11.71 0.41
CA GLU A 172 -18.67 -13.11 0.73
C GLU A 172 -19.91 -14.01 0.59
N CYS A 173 -21.06 -13.61 1.14
CA CYS A 173 -22.32 -14.34 1.07
C CYS A 173 -22.82 -14.53 -0.38
N LEU A 174 -22.82 -13.48 -1.21
CA LEU A 174 -23.25 -13.52 -2.61
C LEU A 174 -22.32 -14.38 -3.49
N LEU A 175 -21.00 -14.30 -3.27
CA LEU A 175 -20.01 -15.11 -3.98
C LEU A 175 -20.10 -16.59 -3.59
N LEU A 176 -20.31 -16.91 -2.31
CA LEU A 176 -20.45 -18.29 -1.83
C LEU A 176 -21.75 -18.97 -2.31
N ARG A 177 -22.83 -18.21 -2.51
CA ARG A 177 -24.14 -18.74 -2.96
C ARG A 177 -24.43 -18.53 -4.46
N ASN A 178 -23.42 -18.25 -5.30
CA ASN A 178 -23.59 -18.00 -6.75
C ASN A 178 -24.72 -16.99 -7.08
N GLY A 179 -24.87 -15.94 -6.25
CA GLY A 179 -25.92 -14.92 -6.41
C GLY A 179 -27.35 -15.34 -6.05
N GLN A 180 -27.55 -16.50 -5.39
CA GLN A 180 -28.89 -17.00 -5.01
C GLN A 180 -29.46 -16.40 -3.71
N CYS A 181 -28.82 -15.39 -3.11
CA CYS A 181 -29.28 -14.77 -1.87
C CYS A 181 -30.02 -13.45 -2.15
N GLY A 182 -31.15 -13.22 -1.49
CA GLY A 182 -31.91 -11.99 -1.59
C GLY A 182 -31.24 -10.79 -0.90
N ILE A 183 -31.38 -9.62 -1.51
CA ILE A 183 -31.21 -8.25 -0.97
C ILE A 183 -30.44 -8.14 0.36
N CYS A 184 -29.14 -7.81 0.29
CA CYS A 184 -28.34 -7.48 1.48
C CYS A 184 -28.47 -5.99 1.88
N MET A 185 -29.67 -5.57 2.30
CA MET A 185 -29.85 -4.22 2.88
C MET A 185 -29.27 -4.14 4.29
N ASP A 186 -29.44 -5.22 5.07
CA ASP A 186 -29.03 -5.32 6.46
C ASP A 186 -27.82 -6.27 6.60
N ILE A 187 -27.01 -6.08 7.64
CA ILE A 187 -25.70 -6.77 7.81
C ILE A 187 -25.83 -8.28 8.17
N ALA A 188 -27.04 -8.81 8.24
CA ALA A 188 -27.29 -10.25 8.34
C ALA A 188 -27.72 -10.83 6.98
N CYS A 189 -26.86 -11.65 6.35
CA CYS A 189 -27.39 -12.71 5.48
C CYS A 189 -28.20 -13.66 6.37
N GLY A 190 -29.53 -13.60 6.28
CA GLY A 190 -30.45 -14.33 7.14
C GLY A 190 -30.27 -15.85 7.07
N SER A 191 -30.66 -16.52 8.15
CA SER A 191 -30.81 -17.98 8.17
C SER A 191 -31.80 -18.45 7.09
N ASP A 192 -31.59 -19.65 6.55
CA ASP A 192 -32.11 -20.11 5.25
C ASP A 192 -33.63 -20.03 5.00
N ASP A 193 -34.46 -19.83 6.03
CA ASP A 193 -35.92 -19.90 5.94
C ASP A 193 -36.61 -18.68 5.30
N ASP A 194 -35.97 -17.50 5.22
CA ASP A 194 -36.61 -16.27 4.69
C ASP A 194 -36.12 -15.84 3.28
N CYS A 195 -35.66 -16.81 2.48
CA CYS A 195 -35.37 -16.60 1.05
C CYS A 195 -36.64 -16.42 0.18
N ARG A 196 -37.69 -15.74 0.67
CA ARG A 196 -38.93 -15.50 -0.07
C ARG A 196 -38.84 -14.22 -0.90
N ALA A 197 -38.27 -14.35 -2.09
CA ALA A 197 -38.19 -13.29 -3.10
C ALA A 197 -39.58 -12.65 -3.37
N THR A 198 -39.80 -11.49 -2.76
CA THR A 198 -41.03 -10.68 -2.92
C THR A 198 -40.82 -9.54 -3.93
N TYR A 199 -39.56 -9.25 -4.25
CA TYR A 199 -39.14 -8.36 -5.32
C TYR A 199 -38.14 -9.08 -6.24
N GLU A 200 -38.11 -8.66 -7.49
CA GLU A 200 -37.17 -9.14 -8.50
C GLU A 200 -35.74 -8.74 -8.08
N PRO A 201 -34.77 -9.67 -8.01
CA PRO A 201 -33.45 -9.37 -7.47
C PRO A 201 -32.72 -8.34 -8.35
N PRO A 202 -31.86 -7.48 -7.78
CA PRO A 202 -31.05 -6.55 -8.55
C PRO A 202 -30.28 -7.33 -9.63
N THR A 203 -30.45 -6.94 -10.89
CA THR A 203 -30.06 -7.76 -12.03
C THR A 203 -28.56 -7.97 -12.08
N LEU A 204 -28.12 -9.15 -11.64
CA LEU A 204 -26.72 -9.55 -11.60
C LEU A 204 -26.20 -9.68 -13.04
N SER A 205 -25.69 -8.58 -13.60
CA SER A 205 -25.19 -8.55 -14.97
C SER A 205 -23.88 -9.32 -15.06
N THR A 206 -24.01 -10.63 -15.33
CA THR A 206 -22.89 -11.52 -15.67
C THR A 206 -22.29 -11.20 -17.04
N THR A 207 -22.87 -10.25 -17.79
CA THR A 207 -22.28 -9.77 -19.05
C THR A 207 -20.99 -9.00 -18.78
N PRO A 208 -19.89 -9.28 -19.51
CA PRO A 208 -18.63 -8.57 -19.31
C PRO A 208 -18.73 -7.14 -19.87
N LEU A 209 -18.80 -6.15 -18.98
CA LEU A 209 -18.79 -4.69 -19.25
C LEU A 209 -17.41 -4.17 -19.77
N PHE A 210 -16.76 -4.94 -20.64
CA PHE A 210 -15.29 -4.97 -20.73
C PHE A 210 -14.67 -3.80 -21.50
N ASN A 211 -15.35 -3.24 -22.51
CA ASN A 211 -14.69 -2.43 -23.54
C ASN A 211 -15.00 -0.92 -23.55
N THR A 212 -16.03 -0.44 -22.84
CA THR A 212 -16.39 1.01 -22.85
C THR A 212 -16.91 1.55 -21.52
N THR A 213 -17.77 0.80 -20.83
CA THR A 213 -18.47 1.29 -19.63
C THR A 213 -17.65 1.19 -18.34
N PHE A 214 -16.88 0.12 -18.13
CA PHE A 214 -16.09 -0.04 -16.90
C PHE A 214 -15.05 1.10 -16.67
N PRO A 215 -14.30 1.60 -17.68
CA PRO A 215 -13.43 2.75 -17.49
C PRO A 215 -14.18 4.04 -17.09
N LEU A 216 -15.35 4.29 -17.69
CA LEU A 216 -16.17 5.46 -17.41
C LEU A 216 -16.80 5.40 -16.01
N LEU A 217 -17.29 4.22 -15.60
CA LEU A 217 -17.83 4.00 -14.26
C LEU A 217 -16.73 4.09 -13.18
N ARG A 218 -15.48 3.74 -13.50
CA ARG A 218 -14.31 3.92 -12.62
C ARG A 218 -13.80 5.37 -12.58
N ALA A 219 -14.06 6.17 -13.60
CA ALA A 219 -13.66 7.58 -13.68
C ALA A 219 -14.64 8.52 -12.95
N ASN A 220 -15.86 8.07 -12.64
CA ASN A 220 -16.77 8.82 -11.77
C ASN A 220 -16.27 8.79 -10.32
N ALA A 221 -15.92 9.96 -9.78
CA ALA A 221 -15.34 10.13 -8.45
C ALA A 221 -16.24 9.64 -7.29
N ALA A 222 -17.55 9.54 -7.50
CA ALA A 222 -18.48 9.08 -6.46
C ALA A 222 -18.57 7.53 -6.38
N ASN A 223 -18.13 6.81 -7.42
CA ASN A 223 -18.10 5.34 -7.41
C ASN A 223 -16.84 4.80 -6.72
N ARG A 224 -16.97 3.73 -5.93
CA ARG A 224 -15.87 3.20 -5.10
C ARG A 224 -15.52 1.75 -5.48
N LEU A 225 -14.28 1.54 -5.93
CA LEU A 225 -13.74 0.20 -6.19
C LEU A 225 -13.25 -0.43 -4.87
N CYS A 226 -13.70 -1.66 -4.61
CA CYS A 226 -13.39 -2.43 -3.42
C CYS A 226 -12.81 -3.80 -3.83
N SER A 227 -11.61 -4.14 -3.35
CA SER A 227 -11.00 -5.46 -3.58
C SER A 227 -11.17 -6.36 -2.36
N PHE A 228 -11.74 -7.53 -2.54
CA PHE A 228 -12.01 -8.52 -1.48
C PHE A 228 -11.22 -9.82 -1.74
N ILE A 229 -10.81 -10.51 -0.67
CA ILE A 229 -10.19 -11.85 -0.76
C ILE A 229 -11.21 -12.86 -0.23
N VAL A 230 -11.70 -13.73 -1.11
CA VAL A 230 -12.73 -14.74 -0.78
C VAL A 230 -12.33 -16.07 -1.41
N SER A 231 -12.20 -17.11 -0.56
CA SER A 231 -11.78 -18.46 -0.96
C SER A 231 -10.48 -18.47 -1.79
N GLU A 232 -9.44 -17.81 -1.25
CA GLU A 232 -8.10 -17.63 -1.84
C GLU A 232 -8.02 -16.86 -3.18
N CYS A 233 -9.14 -16.39 -3.73
CA CYS A 233 -9.17 -15.53 -4.92
C CYS A 233 -9.44 -14.07 -4.54
N THR A 234 -8.82 -13.12 -5.27
CA THR A 234 -9.21 -11.71 -5.19
C THR A 234 -10.41 -11.42 -6.08
N TRP A 235 -11.29 -10.53 -5.64
CA TRP A 235 -12.51 -10.10 -6.33
C TRP A 235 -12.65 -8.59 -6.24
N ASP A 236 -12.67 -7.91 -7.39
CA ASP A 236 -12.95 -6.48 -7.46
C ASP A 236 -14.45 -6.21 -7.64
N VAL A 237 -15.01 -5.36 -6.79
CA VAL A 237 -16.42 -4.96 -6.76
C VAL A 237 -16.50 -3.45 -6.89
N LEU A 238 -17.40 -2.93 -7.73
CA LEU A 238 -17.58 -1.49 -7.92
C LEU A 238 -18.90 -1.05 -7.28
N ILE A 239 -18.81 -0.41 -6.12
CA ILE A 239 -19.97 0.20 -5.48
C ILE A 239 -20.36 1.44 -6.30
N LEU A 240 -21.59 1.48 -6.80
CA LEU A 240 -22.11 2.63 -7.54
C LEU A 240 -22.90 3.54 -6.61
N SER A 241 -22.47 4.80 -6.54
CA SER A 241 -23.23 5.82 -5.82
C SER A 241 -24.44 6.26 -6.66
N ASN A 242 -25.65 6.02 -6.15
CA ASN A 242 -26.89 6.70 -6.53
C ASN A 242 -27.08 6.97 -8.05
N LEU A 243 -27.55 5.96 -8.80
CA LEU A 243 -27.78 6.10 -10.25
C LEU A 243 -29.06 6.86 -10.64
N THR A 244 -30.05 7.00 -9.75
CA THR A 244 -31.42 7.45 -10.13
C THR A 244 -32.21 8.20 -9.04
N GLY A 245 -31.62 8.50 -7.87
CA GLY A 245 -32.38 8.99 -6.71
C GLY A 245 -33.11 7.89 -5.94
N MET A 246 -32.77 6.62 -6.22
CA MET A 246 -33.13 5.44 -5.45
C MET A 246 -31.86 4.88 -4.76
N GLU A 247 -32.03 3.95 -3.82
CA GLU A 247 -31.00 3.47 -2.89
C GLU A 247 -29.71 2.96 -3.58
N PRO A 248 -28.53 3.06 -2.91
CA PRO A 248 -27.23 2.82 -3.54
C PRO A 248 -27.06 1.38 -4.06
N GLY A 249 -26.96 1.24 -5.38
CA GLY A 249 -26.84 -0.05 -6.06
C GLY A 249 -25.42 -0.63 -6.06
N ILE A 250 -25.29 -1.90 -5.66
CA ILE A 250 -24.02 -2.62 -5.64
C ILE A 250 -23.82 -3.34 -6.99
N LEU A 251 -22.83 -2.93 -7.78
CA LEU A 251 -22.47 -3.63 -9.03
C LEU A 251 -21.26 -4.56 -8.81
N LEU A 252 -21.55 -5.85 -8.64
CA LEU A 252 -20.51 -6.89 -8.66
C LEU A 252 -19.99 -7.07 -10.09
N VAL A 253 -18.66 -7.09 -10.27
CA VAL A 253 -18.00 -7.22 -11.57
C VAL A 253 -17.26 -8.58 -11.61
N PRO A 254 -17.93 -9.68 -11.98
CA PRO A 254 -17.50 -11.04 -11.63
C PRO A 254 -16.22 -11.56 -12.34
N ASN A 255 -15.65 -10.79 -13.28
CA ASN A 255 -14.56 -11.24 -14.16
C ASN A 255 -13.15 -10.73 -13.79
N LEU A 256 -12.99 -10.03 -12.65
CA LEU A 256 -11.67 -9.68 -12.07
C LEU A 256 -11.26 -10.70 -10.98
N ARG A 257 -11.51 -11.99 -11.25
CA ARG A 257 -11.18 -13.10 -10.36
C ARG A 257 -9.71 -13.54 -10.54
N LEU A 258 -8.78 -12.91 -9.84
CA LEU A 258 -7.41 -13.42 -9.75
C LEU A 258 -7.32 -14.44 -8.61
N CYS A 259 -7.44 -15.73 -8.95
CA CYS A 259 -6.94 -16.79 -8.08
C CYS A 259 -5.47 -17.04 -8.41
N PRO A 260 -4.56 -17.18 -7.43
CA PRO A 260 -3.24 -17.74 -7.70
C PRO A 260 -3.41 -19.20 -8.15
N GLU A 261 -2.70 -19.62 -9.20
CA GLU A 261 -2.63 -21.05 -9.54
C GLU A 261 -1.89 -21.78 -8.42
N VAL A 262 -2.57 -22.73 -7.77
CA VAL A 262 -2.02 -23.54 -6.67
C VAL A 262 -0.97 -24.52 -7.17
N VAL A 263 0.22 -24.02 -7.46
CA VAL A 263 1.38 -24.80 -7.89
C VAL A 263 1.66 -25.92 -6.89
N GLN A 264 1.60 -27.17 -7.37
CA GLN A 264 1.75 -28.36 -6.54
C GLN A 264 3.23 -28.58 -6.15
N TRP A 265 3.68 -27.77 -5.19
CA TRP A 265 5.07 -27.62 -4.74
C TRP A 265 5.76 -28.95 -4.36
N TRP A 266 4.99 -29.96 -3.95
CA TRP A 266 5.48 -31.28 -3.56
C TRP A 266 6.22 -32.02 -4.69
N TYR A 267 5.88 -31.80 -5.97
CA TYR A 267 6.64 -32.38 -7.09
C TYR A 267 8.08 -31.85 -7.14
N TYR A 268 8.27 -30.54 -6.96
CA TYR A 268 9.58 -29.90 -6.95
C TYR A 268 10.43 -30.35 -5.75
N LEU A 269 9.79 -30.53 -4.58
CA LEU A 269 10.44 -31.07 -3.38
C LEU A 269 10.99 -32.49 -3.62
N ILE A 270 10.16 -33.40 -4.17
CA ILE A 270 10.58 -34.77 -4.48
C ILE A 270 11.70 -34.78 -5.54
N GLY A 271 11.60 -33.92 -6.57
CA GLY A 271 12.64 -33.76 -7.58
C GLY A 271 14.00 -33.35 -7.00
N ALA A 272 14.03 -32.35 -6.13
CA ALA A 272 15.26 -31.89 -5.47
C ALA A 272 15.90 -32.97 -4.58
N ILE A 273 15.08 -33.73 -3.84
CA ILE A 273 15.55 -34.85 -3.01
C ILE A 273 16.13 -35.97 -3.91
N GLY A 274 15.45 -36.32 -5.01
CA GLY A 274 15.95 -37.33 -5.95
C GLY A 274 17.30 -36.95 -6.58
N ILE A 275 17.46 -35.70 -7.01
CA ILE A 275 18.71 -35.21 -7.62
C ILE A 275 19.88 -35.22 -6.62
N THR A 276 19.66 -34.74 -5.40
CA THR A 276 20.71 -34.69 -4.36
C THR A 276 21.18 -36.09 -3.95
N VAL A 277 20.26 -37.04 -3.81
CA VAL A 277 20.60 -38.46 -3.54
C VAL A 277 21.41 -39.07 -4.69
N LEU A 278 21.02 -38.84 -5.95
CA LEU A 278 21.73 -39.36 -7.13
C LEU A 278 23.17 -38.82 -7.22
N ILE A 279 23.38 -37.53 -6.94
CA ILE A 279 24.72 -36.91 -6.91
C ILE A 279 25.58 -37.55 -5.79
N GLY A 280 25.01 -37.75 -4.60
CA GLY A 280 25.71 -38.42 -3.49
C GLY A 280 26.12 -39.85 -3.83
N VAL A 281 25.23 -40.64 -4.44
CA VAL A 281 25.52 -42.01 -4.90
C VAL A 281 26.61 -42.02 -5.99
N ALA A 282 26.56 -41.10 -6.96
CA ALA A 282 27.57 -40.99 -7.99
C ALA A 282 28.96 -40.66 -7.41
N LEU A 283 29.05 -39.74 -6.44
CA LEU A 283 30.30 -39.41 -5.75
C LEU A 283 30.85 -40.62 -4.97
N LEU A 284 30.00 -41.38 -4.26
CA LEU A 284 30.41 -42.59 -3.54
C LEU A 284 30.92 -43.69 -4.51
N ILE A 285 30.31 -43.83 -5.69
CA ILE A 285 30.78 -44.74 -6.74
C ILE A 285 32.15 -44.29 -7.26
N LEU A 286 32.33 -43.01 -7.56
CA LEU A 286 33.61 -42.46 -8.03
C LEU A 286 34.73 -42.65 -6.99
N ILE A 287 34.46 -42.38 -5.71
CA ILE A 287 35.40 -42.62 -4.61
C ILE A 287 35.76 -44.12 -4.51
N ARG A 288 34.77 -45.02 -4.59
CA ARG A 288 35.00 -46.48 -4.59
C ARG A 288 35.82 -46.95 -5.79
N MET A 289 35.60 -46.39 -6.98
CA MET A 289 36.37 -46.70 -8.19
C MET A 289 37.80 -46.16 -8.10
N PHE A 290 37.99 -44.95 -7.60
CA PHE A 290 39.31 -44.35 -7.41
C PHE A 290 40.14 -45.07 -6.35
N ALA A 291 39.53 -45.46 -5.22
CA ALA A 291 40.18 -46.29 -4.19
C ALA A 291 40.66 -47.63 -4.78
N LYS A 292 39.78 -48.39 -5.45
CA LYS A 292 40.15 -49.64 -6.14
C LYS A 292 41.25 -49.45 -7.19
N TYR A 293 41.24 -48.33 -7.92
CA TYR A 293 42.28 -48.01 -8.89
C TYR A 293 43.64 -47.75 -8.22
N LEU A 294 43.66 -47.00 -7.10
CA LEU A 294 44.87 -46.77 -6.32
C LEU A 294 45.40 -48.05 -5.68
N GLU A 295 44.54 -48.85 -5.04
CA GLU A 295 44.88 -50.17 -4.50
C GLU A 295 45.53 -51.06 -5.56
N HIS A 296 44.89 -51.18 -6.73
CA HIS A 296 45.40 -52.03 -7.82
C HIS A 296 46.69 -51.48 -8.45
N ARG A 297 46.91 -50.16 -8.44
CA ARG A 297 48.17 -49.52 -8.87
C ARG A 297 49.29 -49.71 -7.84
N GLN A 298 48.99 -49.69 -6.54
CA GLN A 298 49.95 -49.98 -5.48
C GLN A 298 50.30 -51.47 -5.43
N PHE A 299 49.32 -52.37 -5.54
CA PHE A 299 49.54 -53.81 -5.62
C PHE A 299 50.50 -54.19 -6.76
N LYS A 300 50.37 -53.55 -7.93
CA LYS A 300 51.27 -53.72 -9.08
C LYS A 300 52.69 -53.13 -8.89
N LYS A 301 52.93 -52.35 -7.83
CA LYS A 301 54.29 -52.01 -7.35
C LYS A 301 54.80 -53.07 -6.38
N PHE A 302 54.03 -53.37 -5.34
CA PHE A 302 54.38 -54.37 -4.33
C PHE A 302 54.67 -55.75 -4.92
N ASP A 303 53.90 -56.22 -5.91
CA ASP A 303 54.14 -57.49 -6.61
C ASP A 303 55.46 -57.47 -7.42
N LYS A 304 55.86 -56.33 -7.97
CA LYS A 304 57.18 -56.17 -8.63
C LYS A 304 58.31 -56.15 -7.62
N GLU A 305 58.15 -55.38 -6.54
CA GLU A 305 59.13 -55.23 -5.47
C GLU A 305 59.34 -56.57 -4.73
N ALA A 306 58.26 -57.31 -4.44
CA ALA A 306 58.32 -58.65 -3.85
C ALA A 306 59.01 -59.68 -4.75
N ARG A 307 58.75 -59.68 -6.07
CA ARG A 307 59.44 -60.56 -7.03
C ARG A 307 60.92 -60.23 -7.22
N MET A 308 61.31 -58.96 -7.05
CA MET A 308 62.72 -58.55 -7.08
C MET A 308 63.42 -58.77 -5.73
N THR A 309 62.68 -58.79 -4.63
CA THR A 309 63.19 -59.08 -3.28
C THR A 309 63.35 -60.59 -3.10
N THR A 310 64.42 -61.15 -3.68
CA THR A 310 64.86 -62.50 -3.34
C THR A 310 65.27 -62.50 -1.87
N PHE A 311 64.49 -63.18 -1.02
CA PHE A 311 64.87 -63.44 0.37
C PHE A 311 66.21 -64.20 0.37
N GLN A 312 67.29 -63.53 0.77
CA GLN A 312 68.52 -64.24 1.07
C GLN A 312 68.29 -65.07 2.32
N MET A 313 68.27 -66.40 2.17
CA MET A 313 68.34 -67.35 3.30
C MET A 313 69.76 -67.40 3.86
N GLY A 314 70.29 -66.23 4.25
CA GLY A 314 71.52 -66.10 5.00
C GLY A 314 71.28 -66.54 6.43
N VAL A 315 71.61 -67.79 6.73
CA VAL A 315 71.54 -68.33 8.10
C VAL A 315 72.47 -67.50 8.98
N SER A 316 71.94 -66.84 10.01
CA SER A 316 72.74 -66.00 10.90
C SER A 316 73.78 -66.86 11.64
N PRO A 317 75.09 -66.50 11.63
CA PRO A 317 76.18 -67.36 12.11
C PRO A 317 76.27 -67.49 13.65
N ILE A 318 75.16 -67.29 14.35
CA ILE A 318 75.01 -67.39 15.81
C ILE A 318 73.97 -68.47 16.17
N PHE A 319 73.26 -69.05 15.19
CA PHE A 319 72.26 -70.08 15.45
C PHE A 319 72.89 -71.47 15.69
N VAL A 320 72.60 -72.08 16.84
CA VAL A 320 73.00 -73.44 17.22
C VAL A 320 71.74 -74.22 17.60
N SER A 321 71.53 -75.39 17.01
CA SER A 321 70.40 -76.28 17.28
C SER A 321 70.57 -76.99 18.64
N PRO A 322 69.59 -76.91 19.57
CA PRO A 322 69.73 -77.37 20.96
C PRO A 322 69.50 -78.89 21.14
N ASP A 323 69.97 -79.71 20.20
CA ASP A 323 69.65 -81.14 20.11
C ASP A 323 70.84 -82.01 20.53
N GLN A 324 70.92 -82.40 21.82
CA GLN A 324 71.85 -83.43 22.31
C GLN A 324 71.10 -84.57 23.01
N GLU A 325 70.99 -85.70 22.30
CA GLU A 325 70.26 -86.89 22.74
C GLU A 325 71.14 -87.79 23.63
N ILE A 326 71.05 -87.61 24.96
CA ILE A 326 71.76 -88.45 25.93
C ILE A 326 70.86 -89.64 26.34
N HIS A 327 70.96 -90.75 25.61
CA HIS A 327 70.30 -92.00 25.99
C HIS A 327 70.90 -92.62 27.26
N ASN A 328 70.09 -92.78 28.31
CA ASN A 328 70.45 -93.53 29.52
C ASN A 328 69.74 -94.92 29.52
N PRO A 329 70.46 -96.04 29.38
CA PRO A 329 69.88 -97.35 29.08
C PRO A 329 69.27 -98.11 30.29
N ALA A 330 69.03 -97.45 31.42
CA ALA A 330 68.81 -98.11 32.72
C ALA A 330 67.42 -98.76 32.94
N TYR A 331 66.36 -98.39 32.21
CA TYR A 331 64.98 -98.79 32.55
C TYR A 331 64.19 -99.44 31.41
N GLN A 332 64.04 -100.77 31.49
CA GLN A 332 63.11 -101.54 30.67
C GLN A 332 61.95 -102.11 31.51
N ARG A 333 60.83 -102.39 30.83
CA ARG A 333 59.71 -103.31 31.18
C ARG A 333 58.43 -102.76 31.87
N LYS A 334 57.45 -102.53 31.00
CA LYS A 334 56.08 -103.13 30.97
C LYS A 334 54.99 -102.68 31.98
N PRO A 335 53.68 -102.89 31.65
CA PRO A 335 52.58 -102.09 32.21
C PRO A 335 51.44 -102.88 32.91
N ALA A 336 50.60 -102.14 33.65
CA ALA A 336 49.31 -102.52 34.23
C ALA A 336 48.59 -101.23 34.73
N GLN A 337 47.27 -101.13 34.96
CA GLN A 337 46.06 -101.70 34.33
C GLN A 337 44.83 -100.97 34.95
N LYS A 338 43.78 -100.65 34.17
CA LYS A 338 42.37 -100.39 34.62
C LYS A 338 42.11 -99.19 35.57
N THR A 339 40.87 -98.74 35.85
CA THR A 339 39.60 -98.47 35.08
C THR A 339 38.91 -97.26 35.81
N ASP A 340 37.61 -96.90 35.84
CA ASP A 340 36.30 -97.44 35.41
C ASP A 340 35.19 -96.33 35.42
N GLN A 341 33.92 -96.71 35.18
CA GLN A 341 32.65 -95.93 35.32
C GLN A 341 32.35 -94.91 34.17
N GLN A 342 31.21 -94.87 33.44
CA GLN A 342 29.75 -95.17 33.65
C GLN A 342 28.97 -94.03 34.36
N GLU A 343 27.67 -93.71 34.13
CA GLU A 343 26.60 -93.99 33.13
C GLU A 343 25.40 -92.98 33.40
N VAL A 344 24.35 -92.64 32.59
CA VAL A 344 23.90 -92.96 31.20
C VAL A 344 22.72 -92.05 30.68
N LYS A 345 22.41 -92.12 29.36
CA LYS A 345 21.16 -91.87 28.57
C LYS A 345 20.01 -90.93 29.05
N ASN A 346 19.58 -90.03 28.15
CA ASN A 346 18.25 -89.88 27.45
C ASN A 346 16.94 -90.42 28.10
N PRO A 347 15.70 -89.85 27.85
CA PRO A 347 15.22 -89.36 26.52
C PRO A 347 14.12 -88.23 26.41
N ILE A 348 13.92 -87.73 25.17
CA ILE A 348 12.66 -87.36 24.41
C ILE A 348 11.44 -86.67 25.10
N TYR A 349 10.91 -85.58 24.47
CA TYR A 349 9.50 -85.21 24.08
C TYR A 349 9.42 -83.66 23.91
N GLN A 350 9.15 -82.99 22.78
CA GLN A 350 8.11 -83.04 21.71
C GLN A 350 6.77 -82.30 22.04
N LYS A 351 6.54 -81.07 21.51
CA LYS A 351 5.34 -80.63 20.72
C LYS A 351 5.17 -79.11 20.52
N ARG A 352 4.67 -78.74 19.32
CA ARG A 352 3.77 -77.61 18.90
C ARG A 352 4.15 -76.15 19.24
N LEU A 353 4.14 -75.18 18.30
CA LEU A 353 3.06 -74.64 17.44
C LEU A 353 1.97 -73.85 18.19
N VAL A 354 1.88 -72.53 17.95
CA VAL A 354 0.70 -71.81 17.44
C VAL A 354 1.04 -70.32 17.16
N HIS A 355 0.25 -69.72 16.27
CA HIS A 355 0.09 -68.31 15.84
C HIS A 355 0.20 -67.21 16.92
N LEU A 356 0.32 -65.92 16.58
CA LEU A 356 0.15 -65.23 15.27
C LEU A 356 1.44 -64.58 14.76
#